data_AF-A0A425WH30-F1
#
_entry.id   AF-A0A425WH30-F1
#
_cell.length_a   1.000
_cell.length_b   1.000
_cell.length_c   1.000
_cell.angle_alpha   90.00
_cell.angle_beta   90.00
_cell.angle_gamma   90.00
#
_symmetry.space_group_name_H-M   'P 1'
#
loop_
_entity.id
_entity.type
_entity.pdbx_description
1 polymer ?
#
loop_
_entity_poly.entity_id
_entity_poly.type
_entity_poly.pdbx_seq_one_letter_code
_entity_poly.pdbx_strand_id
1 'polypeptide(L)'
;MEGEFHFNKQEKKYLSAFPGMLVIFQVLDGMDRVILASDNMLDSMNLTYDELATYFINGFKPLIRYTPLKGETQYFAGKSVTQKRKRAVLRYVTYADVTNIYNKLHKLEEDSSGQDFVYKQILDAIPTGIFWKDIDRKFLGANKAFLDAYGFSSEDAIIGKTDEDMGWHPEPEHFKKVEEEVLSEKKTKTARTKNLIQGRERDIVALKSPLYDKDGNVSGIVGSFIDVTEVEDED
;
A
#
# COMPACT_ATOMS: atom_id res chain seq x y z
N MET A 1 23.11 33.84 1.38
CA MET A 1 21.82 33.15 1.62
C MET A 1 21.30 32.65 0.28
N GLU A 2 21.99 31.67 -0.31
CA GLU A 2 21.69 31.13 -1.64
C GLU A 2 21.29 29.67 -1.47
N GLY A 3 20.04 29.32 -1.77
CA GLY A 3 19.58 27.93 -1.69
C GLY A 3 18.10 27.77 -1.34
N GLU A 4 17.47 28.72 -0.65
CA GLU A 4 16.08 28.56 -0.20
C GLU A 4 15.06 28.69 -1.35
N PHE A 5 14.12 27.75 -1.39
CA PHE A 5 13.01 27.71 -2.32
C PHE A 5 11.79 28.24 -1.58
N HIS A 6 11.15 29.27 -2.13
CA HIS A 6 9.97 29.86 -1.54
C HIS A 6 8.77 29.70 -2.47
N PHE A 7 7.73 29.05 -1.97
CA PHE A 7 6.40 29.13 -2.58
C PHE A 7 5.87 30.55 -2.47
N ASN A 8 5.19 31.03 -3.51
CA ASN A 8 4.49 32.30 -3.44
C ASN A 8 3.23 32.17 -2.55
N LYS A 9 2.65 33.32 -2.13
CA LYS A 9 1.50 33.34 -1.20
C LYS A 9 0.30 32.53 -1.71
N GLN A 10 0.08 32.49 -3.02
CA GLN A 10 -1.04 31.80 -3.64
C GLN A 10 -0.80 30.28 -3.71
N GLU A 11 0.40 29.85 -4.09
CA GLU A 11 0.82 28.43 -4.08
C GLU A 11 0.76 27.85 -2.67
N LYS A 12 1.25 28.59 -1.67
CA LYS A 12 1.15 28.19 -0.26
C LYS A 12 -0.30 27.96 0.14
N LYS A 13 -1.20 28.87 -0.22
CA LYS A 13 -2.64 28.77 0.09
C LYS A 13 -3.29 27.55 -0.58
N TYR A 14 -2.97 27.25 -1.83
CA TYR A 14 -3.54 26.09 -2.51
C TYR A 14 -3.00 24.76 -1.95
N LEU A 15 -1.70 24.70 -1.67
CA LEU A 15 -1.05 23.51 -1.13
C LEU A 15 -1.40 23.27 0.34
N SER A 16 -1.58 24.33 1.15
CA SER A 16 -2.02 24.20 2.55
C SER A 16 -3.50 23.80 2.66
N ALA A 17 -4.32 24.19 1.68
CA ALA A 17 -5.72 23.79 1.58
C ALA A 17 -5.91 22.35 1.02
N PHE A 18 -4.82 21.60 0.84
CA PHE A 18 -4.90 20.20 0.44
C PHE A 18 -5.69 19.42 1.51
N PRO A 19 -6.72 18.63 1.12
CA PRO A 19 -7.62 17.98 2.08
C PRO A 19 -6.94 16.87 2.90
N GLY A 20 -5.73 16.45 2.53
CA GLY A 20 -4.92 15.50 3.31
C GLY A 20 -3.88 16.17 4.23
N MET A 21 -3.25 15.38 5.11
CA MET A 21 -2.10 15.83 5.87
C MET A 21 -0.86 15.85 4.97
N LEU A 22 -0.45 17.04 4.55
CA LEU A 22 0.66 17.27 3.63
C LEU A 22 1.75 18.08 4.36
N VAL A 23 3.00 17.63 4.21
CA VAL A 23 4.19 18.38 4.61
C VAL A 23 5.15 18.43 3.43
N ILE A 24 5.67 19.61 3.11
CA ILE A 24 6.68 19.78 2.08
C ILE A 24 8.00 20.17 2.73
N PHE A 25 9.01 19.38 2.43
CA PHE A 25 10.38 19.66 2.81
C PHE A 25 11.15 20.25 1.64
N GLN A 26 11.99 21.22 1.95
CA GLN A 26 13.12 21.55 1.10
C GLN A 26 14.35 20.80 1.61
N VAL A 27 15.02 20.06 0.73
CA VAL A 27 16.30 19.43 1.05
C VAL A 27 17.44 20.32 0.58
N LEU A 28 18.26 20.79 1.52
CA LEU A 28 19.48 21.56 1.28
C LEU A 28 20.63 20.94 2.04
N ASP A 29 21.74 20.65 1.35
CA ASP A 29 22.94 20.04 1.93
C ASP A 29 22.65 18.76 2.75
N GLY A 30 21.67 17.98 2.30
CA GLY A 30 21.24 16.74 2.97
C GLY A 30 20.31 16.92 4.16
N MET A 31 19.96 18.16 4.53
CA MET A 31 19.01 18.47 5.60
C MET A 31 17.64 18.83 5.04
N ASP A 32 16.59 18.22 5.60
CA ASP A 32 15.21 18.54 5.30
C ASP A 32 14.75 19.73 6.16
N ARG A 33 14.16 20.75 5.54
CA ARG A 33 13.49 21.86 6.21
C ARG A 33 12.03 21.90 5.84
N VAL A 34 11.14 21.93 6.83
CA VAL A 34 9.71 22.14 6.58
C VAL A 34 9.52 23.53 5.99
N ILE A 35 8.94 23.60 4.80
CA ILE A 35 8.61 24.87 4.12
C ILE A 35 7.10 25.06 3.92
N LEU A 36 6.31 24.00 4.10
CA LEU A 36 4.86 24.03 4.08
C LEU A 36 4.30 22.86 4.89
N ALA A 37 3.20 23.09 5.61
CA ALA A 37 2.36 22.09 6.22
C ALA A 37 0.89 22.46 5.98
N SER A 38 0.02 21.47 5.75
CA SER A 38 -1.43 21.71 5.67
C SER A 38 -2.04 21.93 7.04
N ASP A 39 -3.15 22.67 7.09
CA ASP A 39 -3.88 22.93 8.34
C ASP A 39 -4.32 21.62 8.99
N ASN A 40 -4.81 20.66 8.18
CA ASN A 40 -5.16 19.32 8.66
C ASN A 40 -3.99 18.59 9.35
N MET A 41 -2.74 18.80 8.92
CA MET A 41 -1.57 18.22 9.58
C MET A 41 -1.31 18.88 10.93
N LEU A 42 -1.36 20.22 10.97
CA LEU A 42 -1.18 21.00 12.19
C LEU A 42 -2.26 20.67 13.23
N ASP A 43 -3.51 20.62 12.80
CA ASP A 43 -4.67 20.30 13.63
C ASP A 43 -4.61 18.86 14.15
N SER A 44 -4.28 17.90 13.28
CA SER A 44 -4.23 16.48 13.67
C SER A 44 -3.13 16.19 14.69
N MET A 45 -1.99 16.87 14.59
CA MET A 45 -0.90 16.77 15.58
C MET A 45 -1.05 17.76 16.73
N ASN A 46 -2.02 18.68 16.67
CA ASN A 46 -2.16 19.80 17.61
C ASN A 46 -0.83 20.55 17.82
N LEU A 47 -0.18 20.93 16.71
CA LEU A 47 1.10 21.64 16.69
C LEU A 47 0.99 22.95 15.91
N THR A 48 1.75 23.95 16.34
CA THR A 48 2.05 25.10 15.49
C THR A 48 3.07 24.74 14.41
N TYR A 49 3.16 25.57 13.37
CA TYR A 49 4.13 25.38 12.29
C TYR A 49 5.59 25.28 12.81
N ASP A 50 5.97 26.12 13.77
CA ASP A 50 7.34 26.15 14.31
C ASP A 50 7.66 24.89 15.14
N GLU A 51 6.68 24.40 15.90
CA GLU A 51 6.81 23.14 16.63
C GLU A 51 6.89 21.95 15.66
N LEU A 52 6.08 21.95 14.60
CA LEU A 52 6.15 20.95 13.54
C LEU A 52 7.52 20.95 12.85
N ALA A 53 8.04 22.12 12.50
CA ALA A 53 9.36 22.25 11.89
C ALA A 53 10.47 21.68 12.79
N THR A 54 10.37 21.93 14.10
CA THR A 54 11.29 21.36 15.10
C THR A 54 11.16 19.84 15.17
N TYR A 55 9.94 19.31 15.12
CA TYR A 55 9.67 17.87 15.18
C TYR A 55 10.31 17.10 14.01
N PHE A 56 10.35 17.72 12.83
CA PHE A 56 10.92 17.14 11.61
C PHE A 56 12.35 17.60 11.28
N ILE A 57 13.11 18.10 12.25
CA ILE A 57 14.52 18.51 12.04
C ILE A 57 15.41 17.38 11.47
N ASN A 58 14.98 16.12 11.58
CA ASN A 58 15.68 14.95 11.03
C ASN A 58 14.97 14.32 9.81
N GLY A 59 14.13 15.10 9.13
CA GLY A 59 13.53 14.72 7.86
C GLY A 59 12.33 13.78 7.91
N PHE A 60 11.95 13.30 6.73
CA PHE A 60 10.81 12.40 6.54
C PHE A 60 10.99 11.10 7.34
N LYS A 61 9.94 10.73 8.09
CA LYS A 61 9.86 9.43 8.77
C LYS A 61 8.63 8.69 8.24
N PRO A 62 8.77 7.42 7.80
CA PRO A 62 7.64 6.66 7.29
C PRO A 62 6.57 6.37 8.36
N LEU A 63 6.96 6.38 9.64
CA LEU A 63 6.06 6.29 10.78
C LEU A 63 6.47 7.31 11.84
N ILE A 64 5.48 8.02 12.37
CA ILE A 64 5.62 9.02 13.42
C ILE A 64 4.81 8.53 14.61
N ARG A 65 5.45 8.51 15.78
CA ARG A 65 4.77 8.42 17.07
C ARG A 65 4.84 9.77 17.74
N TYR A 66 3.71 10.39 17.94
CA TYR A 66 3.58 11.68 18.60
C TYR A 66 2.79 11.52 19.89
N THR A 67 3.21 12.19 20.96
CA THR A 67 2.49 12.18 22.23
C THR A 67 2.48 13.61 22.76
N PRO A 68 1.35 14.32 22.68
CA PRO A 68 1.26 15.67 23.19
C PRO A 68 1.44 15.69 24.71
N LEU A 69 1.86 16.84 25.27
CA LEU A 69 2.00 17.03 26.72
C LEU A 69 0.69 16.73 27.50
N LYS A 70 -0.45 16.93 26.84
CA LYS A 70 -1.78 16.52 27.30
C LYS A 70 -2.51 15.88 26.12
N GLY A 71 -2.80 14.58 26.21
CA GLY A 71 -3.54 13.83 25.21
C GLY A 71 -3.02 12.41 25.03
N GLU A 72 -3.63 11.66 24.11
CA GLU A 72 -3.25 10.29 23.81
C GLU A 72 -2.11 10.25 22.77
N THR A 73 -1.33 9.18 22.79
CA THR A 73 -0.32 8.93 21.76
C THR A 73 -1.00 8.71 20.41
N GLN A 74 -0.56 9.46 19.41
CA GLN A 74 -0.99 9.33 18.02
C GLN A 74 0.11 8.74 17.15
N TYR A 75 -0.30 8.04 16.09
CA TYR A 75 0.57 7.42 15.11
C TYR A 75 0.21 7.89 13.71
N PHE A 76 1.21 8.35 12.96
CA PHE A 76 1.03 8.81 11.58
C PHE A 76 1.94 8.04 10.62
N ALA A 77 1.35 7.39 9.62
CA ALA A 77 2.10 6.70 8.58
C ALA A 77 2.20 7.60 7.34
N GLY A 78 3.40 7.73 6.78
CA GLY A 78 3.65 8.64 5.66
C GLY A 78 4.30 7.99 4.46
N LYS A 79 4.09 8.59 3.29
CA LYS A 79 4.85 8.32 2.08
C LYS A 79 5.42 9.63 1.54
N SER A 80 6.59 9.53 0.91
CA SER A 80 7.24 10.69 0.33
C SER A 80 7.50 10.54 -1.16
N VAL A 81 7.31 11.61 -1.92
CA VAL A 81 7.77 11.74 -3.30
C VAL A 81 8.75 12.90 -3.36
N THR A 82 9.88 12.68 -4.02
CA THR A 82 10.93 13.70 -4.17
C THR A 82 10.93 14.25 -5.59
N GLN A 83 10.92 15.56 -5.73
CA GLN A 83 11.02 16.28 -6.99
C GLN A 83 12.29 17.14 -7.00
N LYS A 84 13.18 16.89 -7.96
CA LYS A 84 14.34 17.75 -8.19
C LYS A 84 13.89 19.03 -8.92
N ARG A 85 14.30 20.20 -8.42
CA ARG A 85 14.17 21.50 -9.07
C ARG A 85 15.58 22.06 -9.34
N LYS A 86 15.69 23.10 -10.17
CA LYS A 86 16.99 23.65 -10.63
C LYS A 86 17.98 24.01 -9.51
N ARG A 87 17.50 24.33 -8.30
CA ARG A 87 18.33 24.83 -7.18
C ARG A 87 17.98 24.21 -5.82
N ALA A 88 17.06 23.25 -5.79
CA ALA A 88 16.57 22.64 -4.56
C ALA A 88 15.92 21.29 -4.87
N VAL A 89 15.81 20.45 -3.85
CA VAL A 89 15.01 19.23 -3.93
C VAL A 89 13.81 19.42 -3.03
N LEU A 90 12.60 19.22 -3.58
CA LEU A 90 11.37 19.25 -2.81
C LEU A 90 10.96 17.83 -2.48
N ARG A 91 10.63 17.55 -1.22
CA ARG A 91 10.05 16.29 -0.80
C ARG A 91 8.64 16.53 -0.30
N TYR A 92 7.69 16.02 -1.04
CA TYR A 92 6.27 16.02 -0.71
C TYR A 92 5.99 14.81 0.15
N VAL A 93 5.44 15.02 1.33
CA VAL A 93 5.12 13.94 2.26
C VAL A 93 3.65 14.01 2.61
N THR A 94 2.94 12.93 2.34
CA THR A 94 1.58 12.75 2.84
C THR A 94 1.60 11.85 4.05
N TYR A 95 0.82 12.20 5.07
CA TYR A 95 0.58 11.38 6.24
C TYR A 95 -0.89 10.98 6.33
N ALA A 96 -1.12 9.83 6.95
CA ALA A 96 -2.43 9.37 7.41
C ALA A 96 -2.35 9.10 8.91
N ASP A 97 -3.39 9.49 9.65
CA ASP A 97 -3.53 9.14 11.06
C ASP A 97 -3.91 7.65 11.11
N VAL A 98 -2.98 6.87 11.66
CA VAL A 98 -3.12 5.42 11.82
C VAL A 98 -3.21 5.05 13.29
N THR A 99 -3.49 5.99 14.19
CA THR A 99 -3.54 5.76 15.65
C THR A 99 -4.48 4.63 16.00
N ASN A 100 -5.68 4.62 15.44
CA ASN A 100 -6.67 3.56 15.67
C ASN A 100 -6.18 2.20 15.15
N ILE A 101 -5.52 2.19 13.99
CA ILE A 101 -4.95 0.98 13.42
C ILE A 101 -3.84 0.49 14.34
N TYR A 102 -2.84 1.33 14.63
CA TYR A 102 -1.67 1.01 15.45
C TYR A 102 -2.04 0.56 16.86
N ASN A 103 -2.96 1.24 17.54
CA ASN A 103 -3.44 0.84 18.87
C ASN A 103 -4.19 -0.49 18.83
N LYS A 104 -4.91 -0.78 17.73
CA LYS A 104 -5.49 -2.10 17.50
C LYS A 104 -4.37 -3.12 17.31
N LEU A 105 -3.36 -2.84 16.49
CA LEU A 105 -2.22 -3.72 16.23
C LEU A 105 -1.45 -4.06 17.53
N HIS A 106 -1.14 -3.05 18.35
CA HIS A 106 -0.36 -3.21 19.60
C HIS A 106 -1.11 -3.99 20.68
N LYS A 107 -2.43 -3.80 20.79
CA LYS A 107 -3.26 -4.62 21.69
C LYS A 107 -3.40 -6.07 21.23
N LEU A 108 -3.07 -6.36 19.98
CA LEU A 108 -3.10 -7.71 19.41
C LEU A 108 -1.70 -8.37 19.48
N GLU A 109 -0.60 -7.61 19.41
CA GLU A 109 0.78 -8.12 19.51
C GLU A 109 1.15 -8.75 20.86
N GLU A 110 0.41 -8.51 21.94
CA GLU A 110 0.64 -9.15 23.25
C GLU A 110 0.22 -10.63 23.31
N ASP A 111 -0.42 -11.16 22.26
CA ASP A 111 -0.83 -12.55 22.14
C ASP A 111 -0.26 -13.11 20.82
N SER A 112 0.41 -14.27 20.83
CA SER A 112 1.02 -14.87 19.62
C SER A 112 0.00 -15.18 18.50
N SER A 113 -1.29 -15.07 18.78
CA SER A 113 -2.43 -15.14 17.85
C SER A 113 -2.73 -13.82 17.12
N GLY A 114 -2.13 -12.70 17.55
CA GLY A 114 -2.47 -11.37 17.07
C GLY A 114 -1.72 -10.93 15.80
N GLN A 115 -0.51 -11.43 15.52
CA GLN A 115 0.17 -11.14 14.25
C GLN A 115 -0.64 -11.64 13.06
N ASP A 116 -1.11 -12.89 13.10
CA ASP A 116 -1.97 -13.47 12.05
C ASP A 116 -3.30 -12.72 11.91
N PHE A 117 -3.90 -12.29 13.03
CA PHE A 117 -5.12 -11.50 13.01
C PHE A 117 -4.92 -10.09 12.45
N VAL A 118 -3.78 -9.45 12.73
CA VAL A 118 -3.38 -8.16 12.15
C VAL A 118 -3.14 -8.29 10.65
N TYR A 119 -2.36 -9.30 10.23
CA TYR A 119 -2.12 -9.57 8.81
C TYR A 119 -3.43 -9.81 8.07
N LYS A 120 -4.34 -10.60 8.65
CA LYS A 120 -5.68 -10.83 8.10
C LYS A 120 -6.46 -9.52 7.97
N GLN A 121 -6.47 -8.66 8.99
CA GLN A 121 -7.14 -7.36 8.90
C GLN A 121 -6.54 -6.40 7.87
N ILE A 122 -5.22 -6.39 7.70
CA ILE A 122 -4.56 -5.59 6.66
C ILE A 122 -4.96 -6.11 5.28
N LEU A 123 -4.89 -7.42 5.07
CA LEU A 123 -5.29 -8.07 3.82
C LEU A 123 -6.77 -7.81 3.50
N ASP A 124 -7.65 -7.88 4.50
CA ASP A 124 -9.09 -7.67 4.35
C ASP A 124 -9.48 -6.21 4.11
N ALA A 125 -8.64 -5.25 4.53
CA ALA A 125 -8.84 -3.82 4.27
C ALA A 125 -8.45 -3.41 2.84
N ILE A 126 -7.71 -4.25 2.11
CA ILE A 126 -7.29 -3.96 0.73
C ILE A 126 -8.47 -4.27 -0.21
N PRO A 127 -8.98 -3.29 -0.99
CA PRO A 127 -10.13 -3.49 -1.89
C PRO A 127 -9.78 -4.23 -3.18
N THR A 128 -8.56 -4.74 -3.29
CA THR A 128 -8.05 -5.51 -4.43
C THR A 128 -8.02 -6.99 -4.05
N GLY A 129 -8.48 -7.86 -4.93
CA GLY A 129 -8.40 -9.30 -4.71
C GLY A 129 -6.94 -9.77 -4.69
N ILE A 130 -6.50 -10.31 -3.57
CA ILE A 130 -5.15 -10.85 -3.36
C ILE A 130 -5.25 -12.34 -3.06
N PHE A 131 -4.36 -13.13 -3.67
CA PHE A 131 -4.21 -14.55 -3.42
C PHE A 131 -2.74 -14.93 -3.28
N TRP A 132 -2.47 -16.07 -2.62
CA TRP A 132 -1.15 -16.67 -2.61
C TRP A 132 -1.24 -18.19 -2.75
N LYS A 133 -0.21 -18.75 -3.38
CA LYS A 133 -0.12 -20.15 -3.76
C LYS A 133 1.25 -20.71 -3.39
N ASP A 134 1.33 -22.02 -3.21
CA ASP A 134 2.59 -22.74 -3.06
C ASP A 134 3.32 -22.91 -4.41
N ILE A 135 4.47 -23.59 -4.38
CA ILE A 135 5.27 -23.91 -5.57
C ILE A 135 4.57 -24.84 -6.57
N ASP A 136 3.58 -25.61 -6.10
CA ASP A 136 2.75 -26.49 -6.92
C ASP A 136 1.51 -25.75 -7.48
N ARG A 137 1.45 -24.42 -7.29
CA ARG A 137 0.38 -23.51 -7.71
C ARG A 137 -0.96 -23.77 -7.01
N LYS A 138 -0.95 -24.43 -5.85
CA LYS A 138 -2.14 -24.63 -5.04
C LYS A 138 -2.38 -23.44 -4.13
N PHE A 139 -3.62 -23.01 -3.99
CA PHE A 139 -3.97 -21.90 -3.10
C PHE A 139 -3.61 -22.24 -1.66
N LEU A 140 -2.88 -21.33 -1.04
CA LEU A 140 -2.61 -21.32 0.40
C LEU A 140 -3.54 -20.34 1.12
N GLY A 141 -4.12 -19.39 0.40
CA GLY A 141 -5.15 -18.47 0.92
C GLY A 141 -5.40 -17.29 0.01
N ALA A 142 -6.34 -16.45 0.43
CA ALA A 142 -6.72 -15.22 -0.25
C ALA A 142 -7.32 -14.21 0.73
N ASN A 143 -7.32 -12.93 0.37
CA ASN A 143 -7.98 -11.91 1.19
C ASN A 143 -9.50 -11.89 0.97
N LYS A 144 -10.23 -11.20 1.86
CA LYS A 144 -11.69 -11.04 1.74
C LYS A 144 -12.15 -10.50 0.38
N ALA A 145 -11.45 -9.51 -0.19
CA ALA A 145 -11.84 -8.94 -1.48
C ALA A 145 -11.79 -9.97 -2.62
N PHE A 146 -10.83 -10.89 -2.61
CA PHE A 146 -10.77 -12.00 -3.56
C PHE A 146 -11.96 -12.94 -3.37
N LEU A 147 -12.23 -13.36 -2.13
CA LEU A 147 -13.33 -14.29 -1.83
C LEU A 147 -14.69 -13.69 -2.22
N ASP A 148 -14.92 -12.43 -1.86
CA ASP A 148 -16.14 -11.69 -2.20
C ASP A 148 -16.34 -11.62 -3.73
N ALA A 149 -15.27 -11.32 -4.48
CA ALA A 149 -15.33 -11.23 -5.93
C ALA A 149 -15.79 -12.56 -6.56
N TYR A 150 -15.27 -13.70 -6.11
CA TYR A 150 -15.70 -15.01 -6.62
C TYR A 150 -16.92 -15.60 -5.91
N GLY A 151 -17.45 -14.93 -4.88
CA GLY A 151 -18.65 -15.35 -4.15
C GLY A 151 -18.41 -16.49 -3.15
N PHE A 152 -17.21 -16.62 -2.60
CA PHE A 152 -16.92 -17.58 -1.53
C PHE A 152 -17.14 -16.99 -0.14
N SER A 153 -17.70 -17.80 0.75
CA SER A 153 -17.88 -17.44 2.16
C SER A 153 -16.66 -17.73 3.04
N SER A 154 -15.72 -18.56 2.58
CA SER A 154 -14.50 -18.95 3.30
C SER A 154 -13.38 -19.32 2.33
N GLU A 155 -12.14 -19.12 2.75
CA GLU A 155 -10.92 -19.57 2.05
C GLU A 155 -10.81 -21.10 1.96
N ASP A 156 -11.50 -21.85 2.84
CA ASP A 156 -11.57 -23.32 2.79
C ASP A 156 -12.07 -23.85 1.43
N ALA A 157 -12.84 -23.03 0.70
CA ALA A 157 -13.34 -23.37 -0.63
C ALA A 157 -12.24 -23.44 -1.70
N ILE A 158 -11.09 -22.78 -1.47
CA ILE A 158 -10.00 -22.67 -2.45
C ILE A 158 -8.72 -23.36 -1.99
N ILE A 159 -8.48 -23.47 -0.68
CA ILE A 159 -7.22 -24.02 -0.14
C ILE A 159 -6.93 -25.41 -0.72
N GLY A 160 -5.70 -25.60 -1.20
CA GLY A 160 -5.19 -26.85 -1.77
C GLY A 160 -5.59 -27.11 -3.23
N LYS A 161 -6.43 -26.25 -3.83
CA LYS A 161 -6.86 -26.34 -5.24
C LYS A 161 -5.96 -25.53 -6.15
N THR A 162 -5.91 -25.87 -7.43
CA THR A 162 -5.29 -25.04 -8.47
C THR A 162 -6.33 -24.20 -9.20
N ASP A 163 -5.90 -23.29 -10.08
CA ASP A 163 -6.86 -22.55 -10.90
C ASP A 163 -7.69 -23.46 -11.81
N GLU A 164 -7.08 -24.55 -12.28
CA GLU A 164 -7.73 -25.56 -13.14
C GLU A 164 -8.85 -26.30 -12.41
N ASP A 165 -8.70 -26.58 -11.10
CA ASP A 165 -9.76 -27.14 -10.26
C ASP A 165 -10.94 -26.16 -10.10
N MET A 166 -10.67 -24.86 -10.17
CA MET A 166 -11.68 -23.82 -10.01
C MET A 166 -12.42 -23.49 -11.31
N GLY A 167 -11.81 -23.74 -12.47
CA GLY A 167 -12.44 -23.58 -13.77
C GLY A 167 -12.80 -22.13 -14.13
N TRP A 168 -12.09 -21.14 -13.57
CA TRP A 168 -12.39 -19.73 -13.82
C TRP A 168 -11.79 -19.20 -15.13
N HIS A 169 -10.67 -19.76 -15.56
CA HIS A 169 -9.92 -19.23 -16.68
C HIS A 169 -10.44 -19.79 -18.01
N PRO A 170 -10.84 -18.94 -18.97
CA PRO A 170 -11.14 -19.37 -20.33
C PRO A 170 -9.93 -20.00 -21.05
N GLU A 171 -8.70 -19.59 -20.67
CA GLU A 171 -7.43 -20.09 -21.22
C GLU A 171 -6.51 -20.64 -20.11
N PRO A 172 -6.84 -21.79 -19.50
CA PRO A 172 -6.14 -22.28 -18.30
C PRO A 172 -4.64 -22.54 -18.52
N GLU A 173 -4.24 -22.99 -19.72
CA GLU A 173 -2.84 -23.23 -20.07
C GLU A 173 -2.01 -21.95 -20.08
N HIS A 174 -2.60 -20.81 -20.47
CA HIS A 174 -1.92 -19.53 -20.44
C HIS A 174 -1.59 -19.11 -19.01
N PHE A 175 -2.57 -19.20 -18.10
CA PHE A 175 -2.37 -18.85 -16.69
C PHE A 175 -1.35 -19.74 -16.01
N LYS A 176 -1.40 -21.05 -16.29
CA LYS A 176 -0.42 -22.02 -15.81
C LYS A 176 0.99 -21.65 -16.25
N LYS A 177 1.18 -21.39 -17.54
CA LYS A 177 2.48 -21.00 -18.08
C LYS A 177 3.02 -19.73 -17.43
N VAL A 178 2.19 -18.71 -17.24
CA VAL A 178 2.60 -17.45 -16.58
C VAL A 178 3.05 -17.71 -15.14
N GLU A 179 2.37 -18.59 -14.40
CA GLU A 179 2.77 -18.96 -13.03
C GLU A 179 4.09 -19.73 -12.98
N GLU A 180 4.27 -20.69 -13.88
CA GLU A 180 5.54 -21.43 -14.02
C GLU A 180 6.71 -20.51 -14.38
N GLU A 181 6.48 -19.51 -15.23
CA GLU A 181 7.48 -18.49 -15.57
C GLU A 181 7.78 -17.56 -14.37
N VAL A 182 6.78 -17.19 -13.56
CA VAL A 182 7.01 -16.39 -12.33
C VAL A 182 7.90 -17.15 -11.34
N LEU A 183 7.62 -18.45 -11.16
CA LEU A 183 8.41 -19.32 -10.27
C LEU A 183 9.84 -19.53 -10.77
N SER A 184 10.01 -19.78 -12.08
CA SER A 184 11.32 -20.10 -12.67
C SER A 184 12.19 -18.88 -12.94
N GLU A 185 11.62 -17.78 -13.45
CA GLU A 185 12.36 -16.55 -13.75
C GLU A 185 12.54 -15.64 -12.53
N LYS A 186 11.79 -15.88 -11.45
CA LYS A 186 11.78 -15.05 -10.24
C LYS A 186 11.45 -13.58 -10.51
N LYS A 187 10.55 -13.35 -11.47
CA LYS A 187 10.13 -12.01 -11.91
C LYS A 187 8.64 -11.82 -11.77
N THR A 188 8.25 -10.61 -11.39
CA THR A 188 6.86 -10.17 -11.44
C THR A 188 6.39 -10.11 -12.89
N LYS A 189 5.21 -10.67 -13.15
CA LYS A 189 4.51 -10.59 -14.43
C LYS A 189 3.16 -9.93 -14.26
N THR A 190 2.77 -9.12 -15.24
CA THR A 190 1.46 -8.45 -15.30
C THR A 190 0.82 -8.79 -16.63
N ALA A 191 -0.46 -9.13 -16.62
CA ALA A 191 -1.23 -9.45 -17.82
C ALA A 191 -2.65 -8.91 -17.72
N ARG A 192 -3.16 -8.34 -18.81
CA ARG A 192 -4.59 -8.12 -19.00
C ARG A 192 -5.16 -9.38 -19.64
N THR A 193 -6.21 -9.92 -19.05
CA THR A 193 -6.78 -11.22 -19.44
C THR A 193 -8.24 -11.29 -19.01
N LYS A 194 -8.90 -12.39 -19.33
CA LYS A 194 -10.30 -12.62 -19.00
C LYS A 194 -10.44 -13.70 -17.96
N ASN A 195 -11.42 -13.54 -17.09
CA ASN A 195 -11.70 -14.51 -16.04
C ASN A 195 -13.20 -14.63 -15.77
N LEU A 196 -13.66 -15.83 -15.40
CA LEU A 196 -15.04 -16.06 -15.01
C LEU A 196 -15.23 -15.74 -13.52
N ILE A 197 -15.77 -14.56 -13.25
CA ILE A 197 -16.09 -14.10 -11.90
C ILE A 197 -17.60 -14.26 -11.70
N GLN A 198 -18.00 -15.12 -10.75
CA GLN A 198 -19.41 -15.47 -10.48
C GLN A 198 -20.18 -15.89 -11.76
N GLY A 199 -19.52 -16.67 -12.62
CA GLY A 199 -20.12 -17.19 -13.85
C GLY A 199 -20.26 -16.16 -14.98
N ARG A 200 -19.68 -14.96 -14.84
CA ARG A 200 -19.63 -13.94 -15.89
C ARG A 200 -18.19 -13.69 -16.29
N GLU A 201 -17.96 -13.54 -17.59
CA GLU A 201 -16.66 -13.10 -18.10
C GLU A 201 -16.41 -11.65 -17.67
N ARG A 202 -15.21 -11.41 -17.15
CA ARG A 202 -14.69 -10.11 -16.72
C ARG A 202 -13.31 -9.89 -17.29
N ASP A 203 -13.05 -8.66 -17.73
CA ASP A 203 -11.69 -8.23 -18.07
C ASP A 203 -10.97 -7.87 -16.78
N ILE A 204 -9.82 -8.49 -16.57
CA ILE A 204 -9.00 -8.28 -15.38
C ILE A 204 -7.58 -7.88 -15.77
N VAL A 205 -6.94 -7.09 -14.91
CA VAL A 205 -5.49 -6.96 -14.90
C VAL A 205 -4.96 -7.74 -13.71
N ALA A 206 -4.19 -8.79 -13.98
CA ALA A 206 -3.57 -9.64 -12.99
C ALA A 206 -2.08 -9.35 -12.88
N LEU A 207 -1.58 -9.28 -11.64
CA LEU A 207 -0.17 -9.22 -11.31
C LEU A 207 0.20 -10.47 -10.51
N LYS A 208 1.33 -11.09 -10.84
CA LYS A 208 1.86 -12.29 -10.16
C LYS A 208 3.34 -12.09 -9.87
N SER A 209 3.76 -12.35 -8.63
CA SER A 209 5.13 -12.18 -8.17
C SER A 209 5.59 -13.39 -7.36
N PRO A 210 6.90 -13.72 -7.36
CA PRO A 210 7.41 -14.78 -6.52
C PRO A 210 7.27 -14.42 -5.04
N LEU A 211 6.77 -15.36 -4.25
CA LEU A 211 6.85 -15.34 -2.79
C LEU A 211 8.19 -15.96 -2.38
N TYR A 212 8.86 -15.40 -1.37
CA TYR A 212 10.14 -15.92 -0.88
C TYR A 212 10.02 -16.40 0.57
N ASP A 213 10.72 -17.48 0.89
CA ASP A 213 10.94 -17.90 2.28
C ASP A 213 12.00 -17.02 2.97
N LYS A 214 12.18 -17.27 4.27
CA LYS A 214 13.17 -16.57 5.10
C LYS A 214 14.63 -16.74 4.62
N ASP A 215 14.90 -17.78 3.83
CA ASP A 215 16.22 -18.13 3.32
C ASP A 215 16.43 -17.57 1.90
N GLY A 216 15.45 -16.84 1.36
CA GLY A 216 15.49 -16.19 0.04
C GLY A 216 15.16 -17.13 -1.12
N ASN A 217 14.65 -18.33 -0.86
CA ASN A 217 14.20 -19.24 -1.92
C ASN A 217 12.76 -18.92 -2.31
N VAL A 218 12.42 -19.17 -3.57
CA VAL A 218 11.02 -19.02 -4.01
C VAL A 218 10.19 -20.10 -3.33
N SER A 219 9.21 -19.67 -2.55
CA SER A 219 8.32 -20.53 -1.77
C SER A 219 6.89 -20.58 -2.34
N GLY A 220 6.61 -19.82 -3.39
CA GLY A 220 5.29 -19.78 -4.02
C GLY A 220 5.08 -18.54 -4.87
N ILE A 221 3.80 -18.19 -5.04
CA ILE A 221 3.35 -17.04 -5.83
C ILE A 221 2.42 -16.20 -4.97
N VAL A 222 2.59 -14.88 -5.01
CA VAL A 222 1.57 -13.93 -4.57
C VAL A 222 1.03 -13.21 -5.80
N GLY A 223 -0.29 -13.06 -5.87
CA GLY A 223 -0.92 -12.37 -6.97
C GLY A 223 -2.05 -11.47 -6.53
N SER A 224 -2.37 -10.51 -7.38
CA SER A 224 -3.51 -9.64 -7.22
C SER A 224 -4.21 -9.47 -8.55
N PHE A 225 -5.51 -9.20 -8.53
CA PHE A 225 -6.23 -8.78 -9.74
C PHE A 225 -7.16 -7.61 -9.44
N ILE A 226 -7.36 -6.80 -10.46
CA ILE A 226 -8.40 -5.77 -10.50
C ILE A 226 -9.35 -6.07 -11.66
N ASP A 227 -10.64 -5.95 -11.42
CA ASP A 227 -11.66 -5.95 -12.46
C ASP A 227 -11.59 -4.60 -13.19
N VAL A 228 -11.37 -4.65 -14.50
CA VAL A 228 -11.28 -3.49 -15.38
C VAL A 228 -12.35 -3.55 -16.48
N THR A 229 -13.40 -4.35 -16.28
CA THR A 229 -14.49 -4.52 -17.27
C THR A 229 -15.17 -3.20 -17.63
N GLU A 230 -15.26 -2.26 -16.69
CA GLU A 230 -15.86 -0.93 -16.89
C GLU A 230 -14.83 0.18 -17.17
N VAL A 231 -13.53 -0.16 -17.24
CA VAL A 231 -12.48 0.82 -17.58
C VAL A 231 -12.33 0.83 -19.10
N GLU A 232 -12.83 1.89 -19.73
CA GLU A 232 -12.60 2.15 -21.15
C GLU A 232 -11.10 2.34 -21.40
N ASP A 233 -10.59 1.71 -22.47
CA ASP A 233 -9.25 1.99 -22.94
C ASP A 233 -9.24 3.40 -23.53
N GLU A 234 -8.55 4.34 -22.88
CA GLU A 234 -8.16 5.59 -23.53
C GLU A 234 -7.10 5.24 -24.59
N ASP A 235 -7.52 5.21 -25.85
CA ASP A 235 -6.64 5.21 -27.04
C ASP A 235 -5.75 6.46 -27.11
#